data_AF-A0A534ZV08-F1
#
_entry.id   AF-A0A534ZV08-F1
#
_cell.length_a   1.000
_cell.length_b   1.000
_cell.length_c   1.000
_cell.angle_alpha   90.00
_cell.angle_beta   90.00
_cell.angle_gamma   90.00
#
_symmetry.space_group_name_H-M   'P 1'
#
loop_
_entity.id
_entity.type
_entity.pdbx_description
1 polymer ?
#
loop_
_entity_poly.entity_id
_entity_poly.type
_entity_poly.pdbx_seq_one_letter_code
_entity_poly.pdbx_strand_id
1 'polypeptide(L)'
;MARRPADLPDEDEPKDRVLHTRIPESLEDAIKSKARRLRIPVSNLVRNVLEQTFQLVEDVVGDGLEIASTARRGAARVRQAATGVGSQAAGIYGWQELILNRDERCGHCGVELDRGARACRSLSDRPDAAPVFLCPVCVAEVGKG
;
A
#
# COMPACT_ATOMS: atom_id res chain seq x y z
N MET A 1 54.85 22.36 -9.85
CA MET A 1 53.71 23.26 -9.56
C MET A 1 52.48 22.67 -10.22
N ALA A 2 51.45 22.39 -9.43
CA ALA A 2 50.34 21.52 -9.78
C ALA A 2 49.45 22.09 -10.89
N ARG A 3 48.98 21.21 -11.78
CA ARG A 3 47.93 21.49 -12.78
C ARG A 3 46.66 21.96 -12.06
N ARG A 4 46.09 23.05 -12.57
CA ARG A 4 44.76 23.55 -12.22
C ARG A 4 43.74 22.48 -12.62
N PRO A 5 42.93 21.91 -11.70
CA PRO A 5 41.91 20.96 -12.09
C PRO A 5 40.91 21.68 -13.02
N ALA A 6 40.61 21.01 -14.13
CA ALA A 6 39.67 21.47 -15.13
C ALA A 6 38.27 21.60 -14.51
N ASP A 7 37.61 22.68 -14.91
CA ASP A 7 36.17 22.87 -14.88
C ASP A 7 35.50 21.58 -15.39
N LEU A 8 34.93 20.79 -14.48
CA LEU A 8 34.07 19.66 -14.83
C LEU A 8 32.72 20.28 -15.18
N PRO A 9 32.11 19.96 -16.34
CA PRO A 9 30.78 20.44 -16.64
C PRO A 9 29.84 20.01 -15.51
N ASP A 10 28.99 20.93 -15.06
CA ASP A 10 27.84 20.65 -14.20
C ASP A 10 26.89 19.68 -14.94
N GLU A 11 27.25 18.40 -14.97
CA GLU A 11 26.36 17.34 -15.42
C GLU A 11 25.42 17.00 -14.26
N ASP A 12 24.13 17.08 -14.57
CA ASP A 12 23.00 16.61 -13.79
C ASP A 12 22.48 17.51 -12.66
N GLU A 13 22.03 18.71 -13.01
CA GLU A 13 20.78 19.19 -12.41
C GLU A 13 19.63 18.50 -13.16
N PRO A 14 18.94 17.49 -12.58
CA PRO A 14 17.91 16.75 -13.29
C PRO A 14 16.72 17.67 -13.55
N LYS A 15 16.68 18.22 -14.76
CA LYS A 15 15.54 19.00 -15.24
C LYS A 15 14.32 18.09 -15.24
N ASP A 16 13.27 18.48 -14.53
CA ASP A 16 11.98 17.79 -14.56
C ASP A 16 11.49 17.70 -16.01
N ARG A 17 11.45 16.48 -16.57
CA ARG A 17 10.98 16.22 -17.93
C ARG A 17 9.47 15.98 -17.91
N VAL A 18 8.73 16.76 -18.70
CA VAL A 18 7.27 16.64 -18.77
C VAL A 18 6.88 15.50 -19.71
N LEU A 19 6.07 14.58 -19.19
CA LEU A 19 5.47 13.49 -19.96
C LEU A 19 4.04 13.89 -20.37
N HIS A 20 3.78 13.95 -21.68
CA HIS A 20 2.42 14.08 -22.20
C HIS A 20 1.86 12.69 -22.55
N THR A 21 0.72 12.33 -21.97
CA THR A 21 0.06 11.05 -22.22
C THR A 21 -1.43 11.26 -22.44
N ARG A 22 -1.99 10.56 -23.43
CA ARG A 22 -3.44 10.51 -23.62
C ARG A 22 -4.03 9.47 -22.67
N ILE A 23 -5.05 9.89 -21.93
CA ILE A 23 -5.79 9.04 -20.99
C ILE A 23 -7.30 9.20 -21.21
N PRO A 24 -8.11 8.15 -20.94
CA PRO A 24 -9.56 8.28 -20.92
C PRO A 24 -10.02 9.28 -19.85
N GLU A 25 -11.10 10.02 -20.12
CA GLU A 25 -11.69 11.01 -19.20
C GLU A 25 -12.00 10.40 -17.82
N SER A 26 -12.55 9.18 -17.81
CA SER A 26 -12.84 8.45 -16.58
C SER A 26 -11.61 8.19 -15.70
N LEU A 27 -10.44 8.01 -16.32
CA LEU A 27 -9.19 7.80 -15.60
C LEU A 27 -8.65 9.12 -15.03
N GLU A 28 -8.76 10.20 -15.79
CA GLU A 28 -8.40 11.55 -15.33
C GLU A 28 -9.20 11.95 -14.09
N ASP A 29 -10.52 11.73 -14.11
CA ASP A 29 -11.41 12.01 -12.99
C ASP A 29 -11.07 11.17 -11.76
N ALA A 30 -10.79 9.90 -11.95
CA ALA A 30 -10.38 9.00 -10.87
C ALA A 30 -9.08 9.50 -10.21
N ILE A 31 -8.09 9.89 -11.01
CA ILE A 31 -6.81 10.44 -10.53
C ILE A 31 -7.04 11.74 -9.74
N LYS A 32 -7.80 12.69 -10.30
CA LYS A 32 -8.13 13.96 -9.63
C LYS A 32 -8.87 13.75 -8.31
N SER A 33 -9.85 12.84 -8.30
CA SER A 33 -10.62 12.48 -7.11
C SER A 33 -9.73 11.87 -6.02
N LYS A 34 -8.85 10.93 -6.40
CA LYS A 34 -7.89 10.30 -5.48
C LYS A 34 -6.92 11.32 -4.91
N ALA A 35 -6.37 12.21 -5.73
CA ALA A 35 -5.45 13.27 -5.30
C ALA A 35 -6.11 14.23 -4.31
N ARG A 36 -7.36 14.68 -4.59
CA ARG A 36 -8.16 15.52 -3.68
C ARG A 36 -8.37 14.87 -2.32
N ARG A 37 -8.78 13.59 -2.29
CA ARG A 37 -8.99 12.85 -1.05
C ARG A 37 -7.72 12.73 -0.22
N LEU A 38 -6.57 12.58 -0.88
CA LEU A 38 -5.25 12.50 -0.23
C LEU A 38 -4.65 13.88 0.09
N ARG A 39 -5.28 14.99 -0.33
CA ARG A 39 -4.78 16.37 -0.20
C ARG A 39 -3.36 16.57 -0.75
N ILE A 40 -3.02 15.89 -1.84
CA ILE A 40 -1.74 16.04 -2.54
C ILE A 40 -1.97 16.49 -3.99
N PRO A 41 -0.97 17.13 -4.64
CA PRO A 41 -1.02 17.43 -6.06
C PRO A 41 -1.13 16.17 -6.92
N VAL A 42 -1.83 16.26 -8.05
CA VAL A 42 -1.96 15.16 -9.02
C VAL A 42 -0.61 14.68 -9.52
N SER A 43 0.32 15.60 -9.81
CA SER A 43 1.68 15.27 -10.23
C SER A 43 2.44 14.45 -9.19
N ASN A 44 2.26 14.76 -7.90
CA ASN A 44 2.87 14.01 -6.80
C ASN A 44 2.27 12.60 -6.71
N LEU A 45 0.94 12.48 -6.82
CA LEU A 45 0.28 11.17 -6.85
C LEU A 45 0.80 10.29 -8.00
N VAL A 46 0.88 10.85 -9.21
CA VAL A 46 1.33 10.12 -10.40
C VAL A 46 2.80 9.69 -10.24
N ARG A 47 3.66 10.60 -9.77
CA ARG A 47 5.08 10.30 -9.51
C ARG A 47 5.22 9.13 -8.52
N ASN A 48 4.58 9.23 -7.35
CA ASN A 48 4.67 8.19 -6.32
C ASN A 48 4.20 6.82 -6.82
N VAL A 49 3.10 6.77 -7.56
CA VAL A 49 2.56 5.51 -8.10
C VAL A 49 3.51 4.89 -9.14
N LEU A 50 4.07 5.70 -10.03
CA LEU A 50 5.01 5.21 -11.05
C LEU A 50 6.30 4.71 -10.39
N GLU A 51 6.89 5.48 -9.46
CA GLU A 51 8.09 5.08 -8.72
C GLU A 51 7.88 3.77 -7.95
N GLN A 52 6.73 3.62 -7.27
CA GLN A 52 6.37 2.38 -6.57
C GLN A 52 6.21 1.19 -7.52
N THR A 53 5.69 1.42 -8.73
CA THR A 53 5.49 0.35 -9.71
C THR A 53 6.82 -0.16 -10.25
N PHE A 54 7.81 0.71 -10.47
CA PHE A 54 9.13 0.31 -10.97
C PHE A 54 9.95 -0.44 -9.92
N GLN A 55 9.91 -0.01 -8.64
CA GLN A 55 10.61 -0.70 -7.54
C GLN A 55 10.16 -2.17 -7.38
N LEU A 56 8.89 -2.47 -7.65
CA LEU A 56 8.36 -3.84 -7.58
C LEU A 56 8.88 -4.77 -8.68
N VAL A 57 9.35 -4.24 -9.80
CA VAL A 57 9.80 -5.02 -10.97
C VAL A 57 11.30 -5.30 -10.92
N GLU A 58 12.09 -4.40 -10.34
CA GLU A 58 13.55 -4.56 -10.20
C GLU A 58 13.94 -5.68 -9.21
N ASP A 59 13.12 -5.92 -8.17
CA ASP A 59 13.35 -6.95 -7.14
C ASP A 59 13.20 -8.40 -7.63
N VAL A 60 12.76 -8.64 -8.87
CA VAL A 60 12.49 -10.00 -9.40
C VAL A 60 13.72 -10.64 -10.07
N VAL A 61 14.76 -9.86 -10.42
CA VAL A 61 15.91 -10.37 -11.20
C VAL A 61 17.16 -10.62 -10.34
N GLY A 62 17.11 -10.36 -9.04
CA GLY A 62 18.27 -10.38 -8.13
C GLY A 62 18.77 -11.74 -7.66
N ASP A 63 18.10 -12.43 -6.72
CA ASP A 63 18.76 -13.49 -5.95
C ASP A 63 17.84 -14.66 -5.56
N GLY A 64 18.05 -15.80 -6.23
CA GLY A 64 17.23 -17.03 -6.21
C GLY A 64 16.97 -17.73 -4.86
N LEU A 65 17.49 -17.26 -3.73
CA LEU A 65 17.36 -17.97 -2.44
C LEU A 65 16.85 -17.11 -1.26
N GLU A 66 16.93 -15.78 -1.32
CA GLU A 66 16.24 -14.90 -0.35
C GLU A 66 14.74 -14.74 -0.66
N ILE A 67 14.34 -15.04 -1.90
CA ILE A 67 12.99 -14.88 -2.48
C ILE A 67 11.89 -15.54 -1.63
N ALA A 68 12.13 -16.66 -0.96
CA ALA A 68 11.07 -17.29 -0.18
C ALA A 68 10.59 -16.41 0.99
N SER A 69 11.47 -15.61 1.60
CA SER A 69 11.12 -14.78 2.76
C SER A 69 10.72 -13.36 2.36
N THR A 70 11.32 -12.82 1.31
CA THR A 70 11.05 -11.47 0.79
C THR A 70 9.84 -11.47 -0.14
N ALA A 71 9.61 -12.51 -0.96
CA ALA A 71 8.38 -12.63 -1.76
C ALA A 71 7.14 -12.84 -0.88
N ARG A 72 7.25 -13.49 0.28
CA ARG A 72 6.14 -13.56 1.25
C ARG A 72 5.78 -12.16 1.79
N ARG A 73 6.79 -11.35 2.13
CA ARG A 73 6.61 -9.98 2.63
C ARG A 73 6.20 -8.99 1.53
N GLY A 74 6.76 -9.13 0.33
CA GLY A 74 6.43 -8.37 -0.87
C GLY A 74 5.03 -8.69 -1.39
N ALA A 75 4.63 -9.96 -1.45
CA ALA A 75 3.26 -10.36 -1.78
C ALA A 75 2.26 -9.92 -0.70
N ALA A 76 2.67 -9.82 0.57
CA ALA A 76 1.84 -9.21 1.62
C ALA A 76 1.68 -7.70 1.41
N ARG A 77 2.74 -6.98 1.01
CA ARG A 77 2.69 -5.53 0.70
C ARG A 77 1.96 -5.20 -0.61
N VAL A 78 2.15 -6.00 -1.66
CA VAL A 78 1.41 -5.87 -2.93
C VAL A 78 -0.07 -6.20 -2.72
N ARG A 79 -0.38 -7.19 -1.87
CA ARG A 79 -1.76 -7.39 -1.40
C ARG A 79 -2.25 -6.19 -0.61
N GLN A 80 -1.51 -5.66 0.36
CA GLN A 80 -1.88 -4.44 1.10
C GLN A 80 -2.06 -3.21 0.20
N ALA A 81 -1.32 -3.07 -0.90
CA ALA A 81 -1.49 -2.00 -1.87
C ALA A 81 -2.72 -2.24 -2.78
N ALA A 82 -3.01 -3.49 -3.14
CA ALA A 82 -4.16 -3.89 -3.94
C ALA A 82 -5.48 -4.00 -3.14
N THR A 83 -5.42 -4.27 -1.83
CA THR A 83 -6.57 -4.47 -0.94
C THR A 83 -6.75 -3.35 0.09
N GLY A 84 -5.78 -2.44 0.23
CA GLY A 84 -5.69 -1.54 1.37
C GLY A 84 -6.62 -0.33 1.38
N VAL A 85 -7.30 0.04 0.29
CA VAL A 85 -8.15 1.25 0.35
C VAL A 85 -9.38 1.15 -0.56
N GLY A 86 -10.42 0.43 -0.11
CA GLY A 86 -11.79 0.88 -0.46
C GLY A 86 -12.94 -0.12 -0.53
N SER A 87 -12.74 -1.44 -0.48
CA SER A 87 -13.85 -2.36 -0.80
C SER A 87 -14.57 -2.99 0.42
N GLN A 88 -13.87 -3.28 1.52
CA GLN A 88 -14.48 -4.04 2.64
C GLN A 88 -14.86 -3.20 3.88
N ALA A 89 -14.44 -1.93 3.94
CA ALA A 89 -14.69 -1.05 5.08
C ALA A 89 -15.98 -0.21 4.98
N ALA A 90 -16.65 -0.21 3.82
CA ALA A 90 -17.92 0.52 3.68
C ALA A 90 -19.01 -0.14 4.55
N GLY A 91 -19.43 0.56 5.60
CA GLY A 91 -20.44 0.09 6.56
C GLY A 91 -19.88 -0.54 7.83
N ILE A 92 -18.55 -0.59 8.03
CA ILE A 92 -17.98 -0.99 9.33
C ILE A 92 -17.99 0.23 10.25
N TYR A 93 -18.69 0.14 11.38
CA TYR A 93 -18.80 1.23 12.37
C TYR A 93 -18.02 0.96 13.67
N GLY A 94 -17.45 -0.22 13.84
CA GLY A 94 -16.71 -0.53 15.06
C GLY A 94 -15.97 -1.86 15.03
N TRP A 95 -15.25 -2.11 16.13
CA TRP A 95 -14.44 -3.31 16.33
C TRP A 95 -14.72 -3.88 17.72
N GLN A 96 -14.93 -5.20 17.81
CA GLN A 96 -15.14 -5.91 19.07
C GLN A 96 -14.02 -6.94 19.29
N GLU A 97 -13.35 -6.87 20.45
CA GLU A 97 -12.36 -7.87 20.85
C GLU A 97 -13.03 -9.21 21.20
N LEU A 98 -12.43 -10.31 20.76
CA LEU A 98 -12.87 -11.67 21.05
C LEU A 98 -11.69 -12.66 21.03
N ILE A 99 -11.97 -13.88 21.51
CA ILE A 99 -11.08 -15.03 21.35
C ILE A 99 -11.59 -15.89 20.19
N LEU A 100 -10.71 -16.22 19.25
CA LEU A 100 -11.06 -17.05 18.10
C LEU A 100 -11.27 -18.51 18.50
N ASN A 101 -12.30 -19.17 17.96
CA ASN A 101 -12.49 -20.62 18.10
C ASN A 101 -12.08 -21.41 16.84
N ARG A 102 -11.47 -20.74 15.86
CA ARG A 102 -10.93 -21.31 14.63
C ARG A 102 -9.77 -20.47 14.15
N ASP A 103 -8.94 -21.02 13.28
CA ASP A 103 -7.86 -20.27 12.66
C ASP A 103 -8.44 -19.25 11.67
N GLU A 104 -7.89 -18.04 11.68
CA GLU A 104 -8.28 -16.95 10.80
C GLU A 104 -7.05 -16.22 10.25
N ARG A 105 -7.27 -15.36 9.27
CA ARG A 105 -6.23 -14.42 8.79
C ARG A 105 -6.64 -12.99 9.08
N CYS A 106 -5.69 -12.18 9.52
CA CYS A 106 -5.90 -10.75 9.66
C CYS A 106 -6.24 -10.13 8.29
N GLY A 107 -7.40 -9.51 8.16
CA GLY A 107 -7.85 -8.86 6.93
C GLY A 107 -7.01 -7.65 6.50
N HIS A 108 -6.14 -7.14 7.38
CA HIS A 108 -5.23 -6.02 7.07
C HIS A 108 -3.82 -6.50 6.71
N CYS A 109 -3.10 -7.12 7.67
CA CYS A 109 -1.71 -7.51 7.45
C CYS A 109 -1.52 -8.94 6.93
N GLY A 110 -2.57 -9.78 6.93
CA GLY A 110 -2.53 -11.16 6.45
C GLY A 110 -1.90 -12.18 7.40
N VAL A 111 -1.49 -11.77 8.61
CA VAL A 111 -0.94 -12.70 9.62
C VAL A 111 -1.96 -13.76 10.00
N GLU A 112 -1.48 -14.98 10.25
CA GLU A 112 -2.30 -16.07 10.77
C GLU A 112 -2.64 -15.82 12.24
N LEU A 113 -3.90 -16.05 12.58
CA LEU A 113 -4.47 -15.90 13.90
C LEU A 113 -4.98 -17.29 14.31
N ASP A 114 -4.23 -17.97 15.15
CA ASP A 114 -4.57 -19.31 15.58
C ASP A 114 -5.86 -19.33 16.42
N ARG A 115 -6.53 -20.47 16.44
CA ARG A 115 -7.56 -20.77 17.43
C ARG A 115 -7.05 -20.48 18.85
N GLY A 116 -7.82 -19.73 19.61
CA GLY A 116 -7.47 -19.27 20.96
C GLY A 116 -6.77 -17.91 20.99
N ALA A 117 -6.38 -17.36 19.84
CA ALA A 117 -5.78 -16.03 19.78
C ALA A 117 -6.82 -14.92 20.03
N ARG A 118 -6.34 -13.80 20.59
CA ARG A 118 -7.09 -12.54 20.67
C ARG A 118 -7.14 -11.87 19.29
N ALA A 119 -8.33 -11.49 18.86
CA ALA A 119 -8.57 -10.78 17.61
C ALA A 119 -9.71 -9.78 17.77
N CYS A 120 -9.82 -8.86 16.82
CA CYS A 120 -10.93 -7.93 16.74
C CYS A 120 -11.81 -8.22 15.52
N ARG A 121 -13.11 -8.40 15.74
CA ARG A 121 -14.11 -8.60 14.68
C ARG A 121 -14.77 -7.28 14.32
N SER A 122 -14.99 -7.05 13.03
CA SER A 122 -15.74 -5.90 12.54
C SER A 122 -17.21 -5.93 12.97
N LEU A 123 -17.73 -4.76 13.36
CA LEU A 123 -19.16 -4.49 13.52
C LEU A 123 -19.63 -3.67 12.32
N SER A 124 -20.68 -4.14 11.63
CA SER A 124 -21.19 -3.49 10.43
C SER A 124 -22.71 -3.33 10.48
N ASP A 125 -23.21 -2.26 9.85
CA ASP A 125 -24.63 -1.98 9.65
C ASP A 125 -25.23 -2.77 8.47
N ARG A 126 -24.38 -3.42 7.67
CA ARG A 126 -24.78 -4.25 6.55
C ARG A 126 -25.08 -5.68 7.03
N PRO A 127 -26.33 -6.17 6.86
CA PRO A 127 -26.73 -7.48 7.36
C PRO A 127 -25.96 -8.64 6.73
N ASP A 128 -25.52 -8.50 5.47
CA ASP A 128 -24.84 -9.56 4.71
C ASP A 128 -23.32 -9.35 4.61
N ALA A 129 -22.75 -8.40 5.37
CA ALA A 129 -21.32 -8.19 5.37
C ALA A 129 -20.60 -9.34 6.08
N ALA A 130 -19.72 -10.02 5.34
CA ALA A 130 -18.82 -11.00 5.93
C ALA A 130 -17.94 -10.34 7.00
N PRO A 131 -17.82 -10.93 8.19
CA PRO A 131 -17.01 -10.35 9.26
C PRO A 131 -15.54 -10.35 8.89
N VAL A 132 -14.89 -9.20 9.08
CA VAL A 132 -13.44 -9.06 8.96
C VAL A 132 -12.82 -9.21 10.35
N PHE A 133 -11.74 -9.97 10.44
CA PHE A 133 -10.95 -10.13 11.66
C PHE A 133 -9.62 -9.40 11.53
N LEU A 134 -9.22 -8.66 12.56
CA LEU A 134 -7.94 -7.97 12.65
C LEU A 134 -7.14 -8.45 13.87
N CYS A 135 -5.81 -8.43 13.74
CA CYS A 135 -4.94 -8.63 14.89
C CYS A 135 -4.94 -7.38 15.81
N PRO A 136 -4.52 -7.53 17.08
CA PRO A 136 -4.49 -6.42 18.04
C PRO A 136 -3.62 -5.23 17.61
N VAL A 137 -2.59 -5.47 16.79
CA VAL A 137 -1.74 -4.41 16.25
C VAL A 137 -2.49 -3.58 15.21
N CYS A 138 -3.09 -4.24 14.21
CA CYS A 138 -3.75 -3.55 13.11
C CYS A 138 -5.01 -2.81 13.55
N VAL A 139 -5.78 -3.32 14.50
CA VAL A 139 -6.96 -2.60 15.01
C VAL A 139 -6.56 -1.29 15.72
N ALA A 140 -5.42 -1.28 16.43
CA ALA A 140 -4.92 -0.09 17.12
C ALA A 140 -4.40 0.97 16.14
N GLU A 141 -3.99 0.58 14.94
CA GLU A 141 -3.63 1.50 13.86
C GLU A 141 -4.88 2.09 13.18
N VAL A 142 -5.88 1.25 12.90
CA VAL A 142 -7.14 1.65 12.26
C VAL A 142 -7.97 2.56 13.18
N GLY A 143 -7.94 2.36 14.49
CA GLY A 143 -8.69 3.17 15.47
C GLY A 143 -8.08 4.53 15.81
N LYS A 144 -6.90 4.87 15.26
CA LYS A 144 -6.22 6.17 15.46
C LYS A 144 -6.48 7.17 14.31
N GLY A 145 -7.33 6.80 13.34
CA GLY A 145 -7.72 7.63 12.20
C GLY A 145 -8.93 8.52 12.49
#